data_AF-A0A923F782-F1
#
_entry.id   AF-A0A923F782-F1
#
_cell.length_a   1.000
_cell.length_b   1.000
_cell.length_c   1.000
_cell.angle_alpha   90.00
_cell.angle_beta   90.00
_cell.angle_gamma   90.00
#
_symmetry.space_group_name_H-M   'P 1'
#
loop_
_entity.id
_entity.type
_entity.pdbx_description
1 polymer ?
#
loop_
_entity_poly.entity_id
_entity_poly.type
_entity_poly.pdbx_seq_one_letter_code
_entity_poly.pdbx_strand_id
1 'polypeptide(L)'
;MSISKRQSDAFKVMINWLRDSVREPEQFTLSYAAESSAFVRFNHAKVRQAGQVQQANVGLKLINDGRHADLQITLSGDQEADLQRLAEGLLQLRETLPLLPQDPYLLLNHNDWQSTHVQAHPLPDTEDVVAQICAAAEGLDLVGFYAAGPISRGFASSAGAFGWHEANSFNFDFSLFHENGEAVKASYAGHDWSDEGFARRFAQAREQLEFLGRPLRTLAPGQYRAYLAPAALEEIMGMLSWGGFSAQSIASKSSPLQKLYVGDQAFSPLVSLDEKVSASLSPAFSAEGYPRSDLRLIIEGKAGDQLVGSRSAAEYGLPANGAGGGEMPSALNMAAGDLSQEEILKQLGTGLYISNLWYLNYSDQPAARMTGMTRFATFWVENGEIQAPVSTMRFDDSAYNLLGSQLEALTTERELLLSASTYSQRNTSSALLPGALISRLTLTL
;
A
#
# COMPACT_ATOMS: atom_id res chain seq x y z
N MET A 1 16.86 -3.80 -27.03
CA MET A 1 16.98 -4.36 -25.67
C MET A 1 15.91 -3.68 -24.81
N SER A 2 15.05 -4.43 -24.10
CA SER A 2 13.98 -3.83 -23.28
C SER A 2 14.55 -2.91 -22.20
N ILE A 3 13.80 -1.89 -21.76
CA ILE A 3 14.19 -0.99 -20.66
C ILE A 3 14.55 -1.80 -19.41
N SER A 4 13.70 -2.77 -19.07
CA SER A 4 13.93 -3.79 -18.05
C SER A 4 15.33 -4.41 -18.08
N LYS A 5 15.71 -4.98 -19.22
CA LYS A 5 17.00 -5.67 -19.37
C LYS A 5 18.17 -4.69 -19.23
N ARG A 6 18.02 -3.46 -19.73
CA ARG A 6 19.03 -2.41 -19.55
C ARG A 6 19.19 -2.01 -18.08
N GLN A 7 18.09 -1.86 -17.33
CA GLN A 7 18.14 -1.54 -15.91
C GLN A 7 18.79 -2.65 -15.07
N SER A 8 18.41 -3.91 -15.32
CA SER A 8 19.00 -5.06 -14.62
C SER A 8 20.49 -5.20 -14.90
N ASP A 9 20.91 -5.03 -16.15
CA ASP A 9 22.32 -5.16 -16.53
C ASP A 9 23.15 -3.98 -16.00
N ALA A 10 22.63 -2.75 -16.00
CA ALA A 10 23.27 -1.60 -15.36
C ALA A 10 23.43 -1.82 -13.84
N PHE A 11 22.42 -2.40 -13.17
CA PHE A 11 22.51 -2.75 -11.76
C PHE A 11 23.62 -3.77 -11.49
N LYS A 12 23.75 -4.82 -12.32
CA LYS A 12 24.83 -5.81 -12.22
C LYS A 12 26.22 -5.19 -12.43
N VAL A 13 26.36 -4.23 -13.34
CA VAL A 13 27.62 -3.51 -13.54
C VAL A 13 28.04 -2.77 -12.26
N MET A 14 27.12 -2.05 -11.62
CA MET A 14 27.39 -1.37 -10.33
C MET A 14 27.75 -2.35 -9.21
N ILE A 15 27.08 -3.51 -9.15
CA ILE A 15 27.38 -4.56 -8.16
C ILE A 15 28.81 -5.09 -8.35
N ASN A 16 29.20 -5.40 -9.59
CA ASN A 16 30.53 -5.91 -9.88
C ASN A 16 31.60 -4.86 -9.53
N TRP A 17 31.37 -3.60 -9.92
CA TRP A 17 32.26 -2.50 -9.57
C TRP A 17 32.41 -2.34 -8.04
N LEU A 18 31.31 -2.44 -7.28
CA LEU A 18 31.38 -2.39 -5.80
C LEU A 18 32.17 -3.54 -5.21
N ARG A 19 31.97 -4.77 -5.70
CA ARG A 19 32.72 -5.95 -5.25
C ARG A 19 34.23 -5.77 -5.42
N ASP A 20 34.65 -5.17 -6.52
CA ASP A 20 36.06 -4.88 -6.78
C ASP A 20 36.59 -3.68 -5.98
N SER A 21 35.70 -2.80 -5.51
CA SER A 21 36.06 -1.51 -4.89
C SER A 21 36.03 -1.51 -3.37
N VAL A 22 35.21 -2.37 -2.74
CA VAL A 22 35.22 -2.56 -1.27
C VAL A 22 36.49 -3.30 -0.83
N ARG A 23 36.98 -2.99 0.37
CA ARG A 23 38.23 -3.55 0.91
C ARG A 23 37.90 -4.35 2.14
N GLU A 24 38.46 -5.55 2.31
CA GLU A 24 38.33 -6.29 3.57
C GLU A 24 38.76 -5.42 4.78
N PRO A 25 37.97 -5.33 5.87
CA PRO A 25 36.76 -6.11 6.19
C PRO A 25 35.42 -5.39 5.88
N GLU A 26 35.41 -4.40 4.98
CA GLU A 26 34.19 -3.69 4.56
C GLU A 26 33.18 -4.63 3.88
N GLN A 27 31.92 -4.40 4.17
CA GLN A 27 30.78 -5.07 3.57
C GLN A 27 29.81 -4.03 3.00
N PHE A 28 29.04 -4.41 1.98
CA PHE A 28 28.00 -3.54 1.43
C PHE A 28 26.68 -4.26 1.24
N THR A 29 25.61 -3.46 1.24
CA THR A 29 24.35 -3.79 0.56
C THR A 29 24.01 -2.69 -0.42
N LEU A 30 23.48 -3.05 -1.59
CA LEU A 30 23.02 -2.13 -2.62
C LEU A 30 21.56 -2.45 -2.94
N SER A 31 20.66 -1.52 -2.64
CA SER A 31 19.28 -1.58 -3.12
C SER A 31 19.12 -0.77 -4.40
N TYR A 32 18.17 -1.14 -5.25
CA TYR A 32 17.83 -0.45 -6.48
C TYR A 32 16.32 -0.24 -6.54
N ALA A 33 15.89 0.95 -6.94
CA ALA A 33 14.50 1.28 -7.14
C ALA A 33 14.34 2.16 -8.39
N ALA A 34 13.50 1.73 -9.32
CA ALA A 34 13.26 2.47 -10.55
C ALA A 34 11.81 2.35 -11.00
N GLU A 35 11.40 3.28 -11.85
CA GLU A 35 10.18 3.16 -12.63
C GLU A 35 10.37 3.73 -14.03
N SER A 36 9.55 3.22 -14.95
CA SER A 36 9.40 3.74 -16.30
C SER A 36 7.91 3.74 -16.64
N SER A 37 7.20 4.77 -16.19
CA SER A 37 5.74 4.84 -16.22
C SER A 37 5.24 5.95 -17.14
N ALA A 38 4.15 5.72 -17.86
CA ALA A 38 3.28 6.79 -18.33
C ALA A 38 2.63 7.49 -17.14
N PHE A 39 2.42 8.80 -17.24
CA PHE A 39 1.71 9.60 -16.25
C PHE A 39 0.84 10.64 -16.95
N VAL A 40 -0.48 10.52 -16.78
CA VAL A 40 -1.49 11.35 -17.42
C VAL A 40 -2.39 11.94 -16.34
N ARG A 41 -2.68 13.24 -16.41
CA ARG A 41 -3.63 13.92 -15.52
C ARG A 41 -4.82 14.39 -16.31
N PHE A 42 -5.98 14.26 -15.69
CA PHE A 42 -7.27 14.68 -16.24
C PHE A 42 -7.83 15.83 -15.42
N ASN A 43 -8.41 16.81 -16.10
CA ASN A 43 -9.22 17.85 -15.51
C ASN A 43 -10.40 18.16 -16.45
N HIS A 44 -11.61 18.28 -15.90
CA HIS A 44 -12.85 18.43 -16.67
C HIS A 44 -12.99 17.37 -17.79
N ALA A 45 -12.73 16.11 -17.44
CA ALA A 45 -12.75 14.96 -18.36
C ALA A 45 -11.81 15.07 -19.59
N LYS A 46 -10.82 15.98 -19.53
CA LYS A 46 -9.84 16.19 -20.61
C LYS A 46 -8.43 15.99 -20.09
N VAL A 47 -7.55 15.51 -20.97
CA VAL A 47 -6.12 15.41 -20.69
C VAL A 47 -5.55 16.81 -20.44
N ARG A 48 -5.05 17.04 -19.23
CA ARG A 48 -4.40 18.29 -18.83
C ARG A 48 -2.88 18.20 -18.93
N GLN A 49 -2.33 17.02 -18.66
CA GLN A 49 -0.91 16.73 -18.71
C GLN A 49 -0.75 15.27 -19.14
N ALA A 50 0.18 15.00 -20.05
CA ALA A 50 0.61 13.65 -20.40
C ALA A 50 2.13 13.64 -20.51
N GLY A 51 2.76 12.60 -19.99
CA GLY A 51 4.21 12.44 -20.04
C GLY A 51 4.66 11.07 -19.58
N GLN A 52 5.97 10.89 -19.51
CA GLN A 52 6.60 9.71 -18.96
C GLN A 52 7.47 10.09 -17.75
N VAL A 53 7.46 9.21 -16.75
CA VAL A 53 8.35 9.25 -15.60
C VAL A 53 9.37 8.14 -15.80
N GLN A 54 10.63 8.51 -15.93
CA GLN A 54 11.75 7.58 -15.90
C GLN A 54 12.69 8.02 -14.80
N GLN A 55 12.91 7.14 -13.83
CA GLN A 55 13.82 7.41 -12.72
C GLN A 55 14.41 6.11 -12.20
N ALA A 56 15.61 6.22 -11.64
CA ALA A 56 16.26 5.13 -10.93
C ALA A 56 17.13 5.70 -9.80
N ASN A 57 17.14 5.02 -8.67
CA ASN A 57 17.97 5.33 -7.52
C ASN A 57 18.60 4.05 -6.98
N VAL A 58 19.79 4.18 -6.39
CA VAL A 58 20.40 3.12 -5.57
C VAL A 58 20.59 3.59 -4.14
N GLY A 59 20.31 2.69 -3.20
CA GLY A 59 20.68 2.86 -1.80
C GLY A 59 21.93 2.05 -1.49
N LEU A 60 23.08 2.71 -1.36
CA LEU A 60 24.34 2.08 -0.96
C LEU A 60 24.48 2.17 0.56
N LYS A 61 24.56 1.02 1.24
CA LYS A 61 24.96 0.93 2.64
C LYS A 61 26.35 0.32 2.73
N LEU A 62 27.26 0.99 3.43
CA LEU A 62 28.58 0.48 3.78
C LEU A 62 28.59 0.06 5.25
N ILE A 63 29.18 -1.08 5.54
CA ILE A 63 29.32 -1.65 6.87
C ILE A 63 30.79 -1.99 7.12
N ASN A 64 31.30 -1.66 8.31
CA ASN A 64 32.63 -2.06 8.75
C ASN A 64 32.70 -1.99 10.28
N ASP A 65 33.30 -3.01 10.92
CA ASP A 65 33.54 -3.06 12.37
C ASP A 65 32.30 -2.70 13.23
N GLY A 66 31.14 -3.27 12.89
CA GLY A 66 29.87 -3.02 13.61
C GLY A 66 29.27 -1.61 13.39
N ARG A 67 29.83 -0.81 12.48
CA ARG A 67 29.32 0.51 12.09
C ARG A 67 28.68 0.41 10.72
N HIS A 68 27.65 1.21 10.47
CA HIS A 68 27.07 1.32 9.14
C HIS A 68 26.64 2.74 8.81
N ALA A 69 26.67 3.09 7.53
CA ALA A 69 26.13 4.33 6.98
C ALA A 69 25.55 4.04 5.60
N ASP A 70 24.55 4.80 5.18
CA ASP A 70 23.93 4.65 3.87
C ASP A 70 23.71 5.99 3.16
N LEU A 71 23.68 5.93 1.83
CA LEU A 71 23.39 7.04 0.94
C LEU A 71 22.42 6.60 -0.15
N GLN A 72 21.51 7.49 -0.52
CA GLN A 72 20.68 7.37 -1.71
C GLN A 72 21.34 8.16 -2.86
N ILE A 73 21.51 7.50 -3.99
CA ILE A 73 22.15 8.07 -5.17
C ILE A 73 21.17 7.97 -6.34
N THR A 74 20.80 9.12 -6.90
CA THR A 74 20.00 9.18 -8.13
C THR A 74 20.85 8.87 -9.34
N LEU A 75 20.35 7.98 -10.18
CA LEU A 75 21.00 7.54 -11.41
C LEU A 75 20.56 8.39 -12.60
N SER A 76 21.51 8.66 -13.48
CA SER A 76 21.31 9.37 -14.74
C SER A 76 20.93 8.42 -15.88
N GLY A 77 21.24 7.13 -15.77
CA GLY A 77 21.12 6.16 -16.85
C GLY A 77 22.35 6.11 -17.77
N ASP A 78 23.33 6.99 -17.55
CA ASP A 78 24.66 6.91 -18.17
C ASP A 78 25.60 6.11 -17.25
N GLN A 79 26.18 5.04 -17.79
CA GLN A 79 26.96 4.09 -16.98
C GLN A 79 28.20 4.73 -16.37
N GLU A 80 28.91 5.59 -17.10
CA GLU A 80 30.15 6.21 -16.63
C GLU A 80 29.85 7.20 -15.50
N ALA A 81 28.86 8.07 -15.71
CA ALA A 81 28.42 9.03 -14.70
C ALA A 81 27.86 8.33 -13.44
N ASP A 82 27.09 7.26 -13.61
CA ASP A 82 26.48 6.53 -12.49
C ASP A 82 27.54 5.77 -11.66
N LEU A 83 28.55 5.18 -12.31
CA LEU A 83 29.70 4.58 -11.61
C LEU A 83 30.55 5.64 -10.89
N GLN A 84 30.74 6.82 -11.49
CA GLN A 84 31.43 7.92 -10.82
C GLN A 84 30.69 8.36 -9.55
N ARG A 85 29.36 8.55 -9.62
CA ARG A 85 28.54 8.90 -8.44
C ARG A 85 28.60 7.82 -7.36
N LEU A 86 28.58 6.55 -7.76
CA LEU A 86 28.71 5.43 -6.83
C LEU A 86 30.08 5.43 -6.15
N ALA A 87 31.14 5.78 -6.88
CA ALA A 87 32.49 5.91 -6.33
C ALA A 87 32.62 7.06 -5.33
N GLU A 88 32.06 8.23 -5.66
CA GLU A 88 31.99 9.39 -4.76
C GLU A 88 31.20 9.05 -3.50
N GLY A 89 30.04 8.37 -3.63
CA GLY A 89 29.24 7.89 -2.51
C GLY A 89 29.98 6.90 -1.61
N LEU A 90 30.73 5.95 -2.19
CA LEU A 90 31.56 5.02 -1.42
C LEU A 90 32.66 5.75 -0.62
N LEU A 91 33.31 6.76 -1.21
CA LEU A 91 34.31 7.57 -0.52
C LEU A 91 33.69 8.37 0.64
N GLN A 92 32.55 9.01 0.41
CA GLN A 92 31.83 9.74 1.45
C GLN A 92 31.41 8.83 2.62
N LEU A 93 30.94 7.61 2.32
CA LEU A 93 30.62 6.62 3.33
C LEU A 93 31.85 6.22 4.14
N ARG A 94 33.01 6.01 3.51
CA ARG A 94 34.27 5.71 4.21
C ARG A 94 34.75 6.83 5.13
N GLU A 95 34.53 8.09 4.75
CA GLU A 95 34.85 9.25 5.60
C GLU A 95 33.88 9.36 6.78
N THR A 96 32.61 9.01 6.56
CA THR A 96 31.55 9.13 7.58
C THR A 96 31.60 7.99 8.60
N LEU A 97 31.84 6.76 8.14
CA LEU A 97 31.70 5.54 8.93
C LEU A 97 32.51 5.52 10.25
N PRO A 98 33.77 6.00 10.29
CA PRO A 98 34.55 6.05 11.54
C PRO A 98 34.01 7.03 12.59
N LEU A 99 33.19 8.00 12.18
CA LEU A 99 32.62 9.04 13.05
C LEU A 99 31.36 8.56 13.80
N LEU A 100 30.71 7.53 13.29
CA LEU A 100 29.52 6.94 13.89
C LEU A 100 29.91 6.04 15.06
N PRO A 101 29.04 5.73 16.02
CA PRO A 101 29.24 4.66 17.01
C PRO A 101 29.04 3.27 16.38
N GLN A 102 29.46 2.20 17.07
CA GLN A 102 29.05 0.84 16.70
C GLN A 102 27.57 0.69 17.02
N ASP A 103 26.81 0.03 16.14
CA ASP A 103 25.39 -0.24 16.35
C ASP A 103 25.20 -1.64 16.94
N PRO A 104 24.77 -1.76 18.21
CA PRO A 104 24.57 -3.06 18.85
C PRO A 104 23.46 -3.90 18.21
N TYR A 105 22.60 -3.30 17.38
CA TYR A 105 21.47 -3.95 16.73
C TYR A 105 21.63 -4.08 15.21
N LEU A 106 22.86 -3.91 14.69
CA LEU A 106 23.17 -4.17 13.30
C LEU A 106 23.19 -5.68 13.04
N LEU A 107 22.18 -6.18 12.32
CA LEU A 107 22.09 -7.58 11.92
C LEU A 107 22.08 -7.73 10.40
N LEU A 108 23.21 -8.17 9.87
CA LEU A 108 23.36 -8.43 8.44
C LEU A 108 22.89 -9.83 8.06
N ASN A 109 22.27 -9.93 6.89
CA ASN A 109 22.04 -11.22 6.26
C ASN A 109 23.26 -11.65 5.45
N HIS A 110 23.89 -12.75 5.84
CA HIS A 110 25.07 -13.31 5.17
C HIS A 110 24.73 -14.44 4.18
N ASN A 111 23.45 -14.74 3.96
CA ASN A 111 23.02 -15.80 3.04
C ASN A 111 23.16 -15.36 1.57
N ASP A 112 23.59 -16.26 0.69
CA ASP A 112 23.91 -16.03 -0.73
C ASP A 112 22.75 -16.35 -1.70
N TRP A 113 21.53 -16.01 -1.30
CA TRP A 113 20.32 -16.34 -2.07
C TRP A 113 20.21 -15.60 -3.41
N GLN A 114 19.45 -16.19 -4.34
CA GLN A 114 19.14 -15.62 -5.65
C GLN A 114 17.63 -15.58 -5.85
N SER A 115 17.10 -14.43 -6.25
CA SER A 115 15.69 -14.28 -6.63
C SER A 115 15.58 -13.42 -7.88
N THR A 116 14.86 -13.87 -8.89
CA THR A 116 14.56 -13.07 -10.07
C THR A 116 13.12 -13.29 -10.49
N HIS A 117 12.36 -12.20 -10.52
CA HIS A 117 10.99 -12.19 -10.98
C HIS A 117 10.79 -11.01 -11.94
N VAL A 118 10.29 -11.29 -13.14
CA VAL A 118 9.98 -10.27 -14.14
C VAL A 118 8.60 -10.56 -14.67
N GLN A 119 7.65 -9.67 -14.40
CA GLN A 119 6.30 -9.81 -14.90
C GLN A 119 6.26 -9.49 -16.40
N ALA A 120 6.09 -10.52 -17.22
CA ALA A 120 6.08 -10.40 -18.68
C ALA A 120 4.74 -9.96 -19.28
N HIS A 121 3.78 -9.48 -18.48
CA HIS A 121 2.44 -9.10 -18.94
C HIS A 121 2.45 -7.62 -19.33
N PRO A 122 2.40 -7.28 -20.63
CA PRO A 122 2.36 -5.88 -21.06
C PRO A 122 1.01 -5.27 -20.72
N LEU A 123 1.02 -4.00 -20.32
CA LEU A 123 -0.19 -3.20 -20.19
C LEU A 123 -0.64 -2.71 -21.58
N PRO A 124 -1.93 -2.35 -21.76
CA PRO A 124 -2.39 -1.76 -23.00
C PRO A 124 -1.65 -0.46 -23.34
N ASP A 125 -1.77 -0.02 -24.59
CA ASP A 125 -1.25 1.28 -24.99
C ASP A 125 -1.91 2.39 -24.15
N THR A 126 -1.10 3.37 -23.74
CA THR A 126 -1.60 4.49 -22.94
C THR A 126 -2.59 5.33 -23.72
N GLU A 127 -2.43 5.47 -25.03
CA GLU A 127 -3.35 6.24 -25.87
C GLU A 127 -4.74 5.58 -25.91
N ASP A 128 -4.80 4.25 -26.03
CA ASP A 128 -6.05 3.48 -26.02
C ASP A 128 -6.78 3.61 -24.69
N VAL A 129 -6.06 3.47 -23.57
CA VAL A 129 -6.62 3.63 -22.21
C VAL A 129 -7.13 5.05 -21.99
N VAL A 130 -6.36 6.06 -22.41
CA VAL A 130 -6.77 7.46 -22.31
C VAL A 130 -8.03 7.72 -23.14
N ALA A 131 -8.12 7.18 -24.36
CA ALA A 131 -9.30 7.31 -25.20
C ALA A 131 -10.53 6.67 -24.54
N GLN A 132 -10.38 5.49 -23.95
CA GLN A 132 -11.45 4.80 -23.23
C GLN A 132 -11.92 5.59 -21.98
N ILE A 133 -10.98 6.16 -21.21
CA ILE A 133 -11.29 7.03 -20.07
C ILE A 133 -12.06 8.28 -20.53
N CYS A 134 -11.59 8.95 -21.59
CA CYS A 134 -12.24 10.15 -22.11
C CYS A 134 -13.66 9.85 -22.62
N ALA A 135 -13.85 8.72 -23.29
CA ALA A 135 -15.16 8.28 -23.77
C ALA A 135 -16.12 7.97 -22.61
N ALA A 136 -15.65 7.27 -21.58
CA ALA A 136 -16.47 6.97 -20.40
C ALA A 136 -16.84 8.23 -19.60
N ALA A 137 -15.99 9.24 -19.60
CA ALA A 137 -16.16 10.50 -18.88
C ALA A 137 -16.92 11.59 -19.66
N GLU A 138 -17.41 11.28 -20.87
CA GLU A 138 -18.17 12.25 -21.67
C GLU A 138 -19.39 12.78 -20.89
N GLY A 139 -19.52 14.10 -20.83
CA GLY A 139 -20.59 14.78 -20.11
C GLY A 139 -20.44 14.82 -18.59
N LEU A 140 -19.33 14.35 -18.02
CA LEU A 140 -19.05 14.36 -16.59
C LEU A 140 -17.92 15.32 -16.24
N ASP A 141 -17.92 15.85 -15.01
CA ASP A 141 -16.77 16.59 -14.46
C ASP A 141 -15.80 15.61 -13.76
N LEU A 142 -14.84 15.09 -14.53
CA LEU A 142 -13.83 14.16 -14.03
C LEU A 142 -12.49 14.86 -13.77
N VAL A 143 -11.93 14.62 -12.58
CA VAL A 143 -10.55 14.95 -12.22
C VAL A 143 -9.85 13.69 -11.75
N GLY A 144 -8.62 13.44 -12.21
CA GLY A 144 -7.90 12.24 -11.81
C GLY A 144 -6.52 12.13 -12.44
N PHE A 145 -5.87 11.00 -12.22
CA PHE A 145 -4.64 10.65 -12.91
C PHE A 145 -4.61 9.18 -13.29
N TYR A 146 -3.88 8.89 -14.36
CA TYR A 146 -3.51 7.55 -14.80
C TYR A 146 -2.00 7.41 -14.76
N ALA A 147 -1.49 6.41 -14.06
CA ALA A 147 -0.07 6.06 -14.04
C ALA A 147 0.09 4.59 -14.40
N ALA A 148 0.94 4.24 -15.37
CA ALA A 148 1.07 2.87 -15.84
C ALA A 148 2.46 2.54 -16.36
N GLY A 149 2.97 1.35 -16.05
CA GLY A 149 4.27 0.88 -16.50
C GLY A 149 5.04 0.07 -15.46
N PRO A 150 6.25 -0.41 -15.82
CA PRO A 150 7.09 -1.20 -14.95
C PRO A 150 7.65 -0.41 -13.76
N ILE A 151 7.67 -1.10 -12.62
CA ILE A 151 8.35 -0.72 -11.39
C ILE A 151 9.39 -1.81 -11.10
N SER A 152 10.65 -1.39 -10.93
CA SER A 152 11.77 -2.30 -10.71
C SER A 152 12.33 -2.15 -9.30
N ARG A 153 12.70 -3.28 -8.69
CA ARG A 153 13.39 -3.37 -7.41
C ARG A 153 14.58 -4.32 -7.53
N GLY A 154 15.71 -3.93 -6.98
CA GLY A 154 16.90 -4.76 -6.92
C GLY A 154 17.52 -4.77 -5.53
N PHE A 155 18.23 -5.84 -5.22
CA PHE A 155 19.04 -5.96 -4.02
C PHE A 155 20.32 -6.74 -4.33
N ALA A 156 21.43 -6.34 -3.72
CA ALA A 156 22.66 -7.14 -3.71
C ALA A 156 23.45 -6.91 -2.43
N SER A 157 24.24 -7.91 -2.03
CA SER A 157 25.19 -7.77 -0.92
C SER A 157 26.59 -8.30 -1.24
N SER A 158 27.55 -7.87 -0.43
CA SER A 158 28.92 -8.42 -0.40
C SER A 158 28.97 -9.93 -0.15
N ALA A 159 27.97 -10.51 0.55
CA ALA A 159 27.85 -11.94 0.81
C ALA A 159 27.34 -12.76 -0.40
N GLY A 160 27.01 -12.11 -1.51
CA GLY A 160 26.59 -12.79 -2.75
C GLY A 160 25.08 -12.83 -2.98
N ALA A 161 24.26 -12.39 -2.03
CA ALA A 161 22.82 -12.25 -2.21
C ALA A 161 22.49 -11.37 -3.41
N PHE A 162 21.50 -11.76 -4.21
CA PHE A 162 21.02 -10.98 -5.35
C PHE A 162 19.52 -11.17 -5.60
N GLY A 163 18.81 -10.05 -5.69
CA GLY A 163 17.39 -9.97 -6.00
C GLY A 163 17.13 -9.03 -7.17
N TRP A 164 16.30 -9.45 -8.12
CA TRP A 164 15.72 -8.58 -9.14
C TRP A 164 14.21 -8.84 -9.23
N HIS A 165 13.41 -7.78 -9.15
CA HIS A 165 11.97 -7.84 -9.26
C HIS A 165 11.48 -6.74 -10.17
N GLU A 166 10.63 -7.08 -11.11
CA GLU A 166 9.92 -6.14 -11.96
C GLU A 166 8.44 -6.51 -12.02
N ALA A 167 7.60 -5.52 -11.74
CA ALA A 167 6.16 -5.65 -11.81
C ALA A 167 5.59 -4.54 -12.70
N ASN A 168 4.62 -4.90 -13.54
CA ASN A 168 3.85 -3.95 -14.32
C ASN A 168 2.54 -3.68 -13.59
N SER A 169 2.21 -2.41 -13.44
CA SER A 169 0.92 -2.03 -12.88
C SER A 169 0.41 -0.73 -13.45
N PHE A 170 -0.90 -0.52 -13.32
CA PHE A 170 -1.55 0.74 -13.58
C PHE A 170 -2.37 1.19 -12.37
N ASN A 171 -2.56 2.51 -12.26
CA ASN A 171 -3.42 3.16 -11.30
C ASN A 171 -4.21 4.25 -12.03
N PHE A 172 -5.53 4.13 -12.07
CA PHE A 172 -6.45 5.21 -12.42
C PHE A 172 -7.22 5.62 -11.17
N ASP A 173 -6.78 6.69 -10.50
CA ASP A 173 -7.48 7.28 -9.34
C ASP A 173 -8.19 8.55 -9.80
N PHE A 174 -9.50 8.63 -9.57
CA PHE A 174 -10.33 9.70 -10.10
C PHE A 174 -11.47 10.09 -9.16
N SER A 175 -12.00 11.27 -9.41
CA SER A 175 -13.20 11.79 -8.80
C SER A 175 -14.15 12.29 -9.86
N LEU A 176 -15.43 11.99 -9.69
CA LEU A 176 -16.53 12.58 -10.46
C LEU A 176 -17.21 13.63 -9.60
N PHE A 177 -17.27 14.87 -10.09
CA PHE A 177 -17.90 15.98 -9.39
C PHE A 177 -19.33 16.17 -9.87
N HIS A 178 -20.23 16.37 -8.90
CA HIS A 178 -21.58 16.82 -9.13
C HIS A 178 -21.64 18.35 -9.11
N GLU A 179 -22.64 18.95 -9.74
CA GLU A 179 -22.79 20.41 -9.85
C GLU A 179 -22.92 21.13 -8.49
N ASN A 180 -23.34 20.40 -7.46
CA ASN A 180 -23.41 20.90 -6.07
C ASN A 180 -22.04 20.95 -5.35
N GLY A 181 -20.96 20.53 -6.01
CA GLY A 181 -19.59 20.51 -5.49
C GLY A 181 -19.21 19.27 -4.69
N GLU A 182 -20.14 18.32 -4.50
CA GLU A 182 -19.82 17.01 -3.94
C GLU A 182 -19.20 16.09 -4.99
N ALA A 183 -18.48 15.05 -4.54
CA ALA A 183 -17.80 14.13 -5.44
C ALA A 183 -17.88 12.69 -4.99
N VAL A 184 -17.90 11.79 -5.97
CA VAL A 184 -17.58 10.37 -5.80
C VAL A 184 -16.10 10.20 -6.05
N LYS A 185 -15.39 9.49 -5.17
CA LYS A 185 -14.01 9.07 -5.39
C LYS A 185 -13.97 7.59 -5.71
N ALA A 186 -13.26 7.22 -6.77
CA ALA A 186 -13.06 5.84 -7.16
C ALA A 186 -11.64 5.61 -7.67
N SER A 187 -11.22 4.35 -7.62
CA SER A 187 -9.96 3.91 -8.19
C SER A 187 -10.18 2.65 -9.01
N TYR A 188 -9.44 2.53 -10.10
CA TYR A 188 -9.29 1.30 -10.87
C TYR A 188 -7.80 1.05 -11.08
N ALA A 189 -7.29 0.00 -10.45
CA ALA A 189 -5.87 -0.31 -10.45
C ALA A 189 -5.65 -1.80 -10.53
N GLY A 190 -4.51 -2.20 -11.09
CA GLY A 190 -4.20 -3.60 -11.28
C GLY A 190 -2.90 -3.80 -12.02
N HIS A 191 -2.65 -5.04 -12.39
CA HIS A 191 -1.53 -5.45 -13.24
C HIS A 191 -1.99 -6.03 -14.58
N ASP A 192 -3.30 -6.13 -14.77
CA ASP A 192 -3.93 -6.54 -16.01
C ASP A 192 -5.19 -5.67 -16.22
N TRP A 193 -5.25 -5.00 -17.37
CA TRP A 193 -6.33 -4.07 -17.66
C TRP A 193 -7.50 -4.83 -18.29
N SER A 194 -8.66 -4.79 -17.64
CA SER A 194 -9.92 -5.30 -18.17
C SER A 194 -10.84 -4.15 -18.58
N ASP A 195 -11.29 -4.15 -19.84
CA ASP A 195 -12.28 -3.19 -20.33
C ASP A 195 -13.62 -3.33 -19.59
N GLU A 196 -14.05 -4.57 -19.35
CA GLU A 196 -15.27 -4.86 -18.58
C GLU A 196 -15.12 -4.43 -17.11
N GLY A 197 -13.96 -4.68 -16.51
CA GLY A 197 -13.65 -4.24 -15.15
C GLY A 197 -13.68 -2.72 -15.01
N PHE A 198 -13.03 -2.02 -15.95
CA PHE A 198 -13.06 -0.57 -16.03
C PHE A 198 -14.49 -0.03 -16.19
N ALA A 199 -15.24 -0.56 -17.17
CA ALA A 199 -16.60 -0.14 -17.44
C ALA A 199 -17.52 -0.33 -16.23
N ARG A 200 -17.40 -1.47 -15.52
CA ARG A 200 -18.17 -1.74 -14.30
C ARG A 200 -17.83 -0.74 -13.19
N ARG A 201 -16.53 -0.50 -12.94
CA ARG A 201 -16.07 0.44 -11.90
C ARG A 201 -16.52 1.87 -12.20
N PHE A 202 -16.44 2.28 -13.46
CA PHE A 202 -16.86 3.60 -13.88
C PHE A 202 -18.38 3.78 -13.81
N ALA A 203 -19.15 2.76 -14.22
CA ALA A 203 -20.61 2.77 -14.12
C ALA A 203 -21.08 2.89 -12.66
N GLN A 204 -20.45 2.15 -11.73
CA GLN A 204 -20.73 2.28 -10.29
C GLN A 204 -20.46 3.70 -9.78
N ALA A 205 -19.33 4.31 -10.16
CA ALA A 205 -19.02 5.68 -9.76
C ALA A 205 -20.04 6.69 -10.31
N ARG A 206 -20.54 6.48 -11.54
CA ARG A 206 -21.57 7.30 -12.16
C ARG A 206 -22.92 7.15 -11.49
N GLU A 207 -23.33 5.93 -11.15
CA GLU A 207 -24.56 5.67 -10.40
C GLU A 207 -24.52 6.36 -9.03
N GLN A 208 -23.39 6.26 -8.32
CA GLN A 208 -23.18 6.98 -7.06
C GLN A 208 -23.26 8.50 -7.23
N LEU A 209 -22.79 9.04 -8.36
CA LEU A 209 -22.85 10.47 -8.65
C LEU A 209 -24.30 10.94 -8.76
N GLU A 210 -25.19 10.15 -9.35
CA GLU A 210 -26.62 10.48 -9.47
C GLU A 210 -27.28 10.61 -8.09
N PHE A 211 -26.90 9.76 -7.13
CA PHE A 211 -27.42 9.85 -5.76
C PHE A 211 -26.96 11.13 -5.03
N LEU A 212 -25.80 11.71 -5.37
CA LEU A 212 -25.35 12.99 -4.79
C LEU A 212 -26.25 14.18 -5.20
N GLY A 213 -27.04 14.05 -6.26
CA GLY A 213 -28.01 15.07 -6.67
C GLY A 213 -29.28 15.13 -5.83
N ARG A 214 -29.49 14.15 -4.93
CA ARG A 214 -30.69 14.10 -4.06
C ARG A 214 -30.55 15.05 -2.86
N PRO A 215 -31.68 15.43 -2.21
CA PRO A 215 -31.63 16.25 -1.00
C PRO A 215 -30.75 15.63 0.09
N LEU A 216 -29.83 16.43 0.61
CA LEU A 216 -28.91 16.04 1.68
C LEU A 216 -29.68 15.64 2.94
N ARG A 217 -29.31 14.52 3.55
CA ARG A 217 -29.80 14.10 4.85
C ARG A 217 -28.78 14.44 5.93
N THR A 218 -29.15 15.37 6.80
CA THR A 218 -28.38 15.65 8.02
C THR A 218 -28.63 14.57 9.05
N LEU A 219 -27.56 14.02 9.63
CA LEU A 219 -27.64 13.08 10.74
C LEU A 219 -27.23 13.77 12.04
N ALA A 220 -27.79 13.28 13.15
CA ALA A 220 -27.32 13.67 14.48
C ALA A 220 -26.08 12.83 14.85
N PRO A 221 -25.22 13.29 15.75
CA PRO A 221 -24.25 12.42 16.40
C PRO A 221 -24.95 11.22 17.06
N GLY A 222 -24.36 10.04 16.95
CA GLY A 222 -25.01 8.83 17.39
C GLY A 222 -24.38 7.55 16.85
N GLN A 223 -25.08 6.45 17.06
CA GLN A 223 -24.65 5.13 16.66
C GLN A 223 -25.50 4.65 15.48
N TYR A 224 -24.84 4.28 14.40
CA TYR A 224 -25.49 3.91 13.15
C TYR A 224 -24.97 2.57 12.66
N ARG A 225 -25.87 1.71 12.18
CA ARG A 225 -25.47 0.56 11.37
C ARG A 225 -24.83 1.05 10.08
N ALA A 226 -23.77 0.40 9.63
CA ALA A 226 -23.04 0.86 8.46
C ALA A 226 -22.46 -0.29 7.64
N TYR A 227 -22.36 -0.08 6.34
CA TYR A 227 -21.50 -0.83 5.45
C TYR A 227 -20.30 0.04 5.08
N LEU A 228 -19.09 -0.49 5.29
CA LEU A 228 -17.83 0.08 4.85
C LEU A 228 -17.45 -0.62 3.54
N ALA A 229 -17.41 0.14 2.44
CA ALA A 229 -16.88 -0.38 1.18
C ALA A 229 -15.37 -0.71 1.32
N PRO A 230 -14.78 -1.53 0.43
CA PRO A 230 -13.35 -1.89 0.50
C PRO A 230 -12.41 -0.68 0.66
N ALA A 231 -12.65 0.42 -0.06
CA ALA A 231 -11.85 1.65 0.06
C ALA A 231 -12.02 2.36 1.41
N ALA A 232 -13.18 2.27 2.06
CA ALA A 232 -13.37 2.75 3.44
C ALA A 232 -12.63 1.85 4.44
N LEU A 233 -12.67 0.53 4.24
CA LEU A 233 -11.96 -0.43 5.09
C LEU A 233 -10.44 -0.30 4.95
N GLU A 234 -9.94 0.05 3.76
CA GLU A 234 -8.52 0.29 3.49
C GLU A 234 -7.92 1.33 4.43
N GLU A 235 -8.63 2.42 4.71
CA GLU A 235 -8.15 3.47 5.62
C GLU A 235 -7.98 2.93 7.06
N ILE A 236 -8.90 2.08 7.52
CA ILE A 236 -8.79 1.42 8.83
C ILE A 236 -7.62 0.44 8.85
N MET A 237 -7.47 -0.36 7.79
CA MET A 237 -6.36 -1.32 7.65
C MET A 237 -5.00 -0.61 7.55
N GLY A 238 -4.94 0.50 6.83
CA GLY A 238 -3.77 1.35 6.71
C GLY A 238 -3.35 1.93 8.06
N MET A 239 -4.31 2.40 8.85
CA MET A 239 -4.05 2.80 10.24
C MET A 239 -3.48 1.64 11.05
N LEU A 240 -4.13 0.47 11.08
CA LEU A 240 -3.65 -0.70 11.81
C LEU A 240 -2.26 -1.16 11.36
N SER A 241 -1.90 -0.94 10.10
CA SER A 241 -0.57 -1.25 9.57
C SER A 241 0.51 -0.36 10.17
N TRP A 242 0.17 0.80 10.73
CA TRP A 242 1.10 1.67 11.45
C TRP A 242 1.45 1.08 12.83
N GLY A 243 2.46 0.21 12.85
CA GLY A 243 2.98 -0.42 14.06
C GLY A 243 2.11 -1.54 14.63
N GLY A 244 0.94 -1.85 14.06
CA GLY A 244 0.08 -2.92 14.57
C GLY A 244 0.76 -4.28 14.56
N PHE A 245 1.36 -4.63 13.43
CA PHE A 245 2.04 -5.91 13.23
C PHE A 245 3.55 -5.88 13.50
N SER A 246 4.08 -4.71 13.90
CA SER A 246 5.50 -4.49 14.13
C SER A 246 5.96 -5.20 15.40
N ALA A 247 6.97 -6.05 15.27
CA ALA A 247 7.62 -6.68 16.42
C ALA A 247 8.21 -5.64 17.39
N GLN A 248 8.79 -4.55 16.88
CA GLN A 248 9.26 -3.44 17.71
C GLN A 248 8.12 -2.79 18.50
N SER A 249 7.02 -2.43 17.82
CA SER A 249 5.89 -1.79 18.48
C SER A 249 5.22 -2.70 19.51
N ILE A 250 5.14 -4.00 19.25
CA ILE A 250 4.60 -4.99 20.19
C ILE A 250 5.52 -5.15 21.41
N ALA A 251 6.84 -5.28 21.19
CA ALA A 251 7.81 -5.41 22.27
C ALA A 251 7.85 -4.17 23.18
N SER A 252 7.75 -2.98 22.58
CA SER A 252 7.71 -1.68 23.28
C SER A 252 6.33 -1.30 23.82
N LYS A 253 5.29 -2.13 23.61
CA LYS A 253 3.90 -1.89 24.01
C LYS A 253 3.27 -0.63 23.41
N SER A 254 3.77 -0.20 22.26
CA SER A 254 3.23 0.93 21.49
C SER A 254 2.29 0.48 20.36
N SER A 255 2.20 -0.82 20.07
CA SER A 255 1.33 -1.32 18.99
C SER A 255 -0.15 -1.01 19.25
N PRO A 256 -0.92 -0.53 18.25
CA PRO A 256 -2.38 -0.46 18.36
C PRO A 256 -3.03 -1.84 18.54
N LEU A 257 -2.35 -2.90 18.10
CA LEU A 257 -2.77 -4.29 18.26
C LEU A 257 -2.24 -4.93 19.55
N GLN A 258 -1.70 -4.15 20.50
CA GLN A 258 -1.12 -4.71 21.72
C GLN A 258 -2.09 -5.63 22.48
N LYS A 259 -3.36 -5.24 22.62
CA LYS A 259 -4.38 -6.03 23.32
C LYS A 259 -4.70 -7.34 22.60
N LEU A 260 -4.57 -7.39 21.27
CA LEU A 260 -4.69 -8.62 20.48
C LEU A 260 -3.55 -9.59 20.80
N TYR A 261 -2.30 -9.11 20.75
CA TYR A 261 -1.11 -9.95 20.94
C TYR A 261 -0.93 -10.45 22.38
N VAL A 262 -1.42 -9.72 23.38
CA VAL A 262 -1.41 -10.19 24.79
C VAL A 262 -2.65 -11.03 25.15
N GLY A 263 -3.64 -11.11 24.27
CA GLY A 263 -4.86 -11.91 24.46
C GLY A 263 -5.97 -11.25 25.28
N ASP A 264 -5.87 -9.94 25.57
CA ASP A 264 -6.90 -9.17 26.29
C ASP A 264 -8.14 -8.86 25.42
N GLN A 265 -7.96 -8.83 24.10
CA GLN A 265 -9.01 -8.60 23.11
C GLN A 265 -8.81 -9.51 21.90
N ALA A 266 -9.88 -9.73 21.16
CA ALA A 266 -9.86 -10.43 19.88
C ALA A 266 -10.75 -9.69 18.88
N PHE A 267 -10.46 -9.87 17.59
CA PHE A 267 -11.41 -9.52 16.53
C PHE A 267 -12.42 -10.64 16.34
N SER A 268 -13.39 -10.41 15.46
CA SER A 268 -14.37 -11.42 15.07
C SER A 268 -13.66 -12.60 14.39
N PRO A 269 -14.13 -13.84 14.55
CA PRO A 269 -13.63 -14.99 13.80
C PRO A 269 -13.67 -14.82 12.27
N LEU A 270 -14.49 -13.90 11.76
CA LEU A 270 -14.53 -13.54 10.35
C LEU A 270 -13.24 -12.83 9.86
N VAL A 271 -12.44 -12.29 10.77
CA VAL A 271 -11.24 -11.53 10.44
C VAL A 271 -10.03 -12.45 10.36
N SER A 272 -9.55 -12.69 9.15
CA SER A 272 -8.20 -13.24 8.92
C SER A 272 -7.44 -12.31 7.99
N LEU A 273 -6.20 -11.96 8.37
CA LEU A 273 -5.32 -11.05 7.64
C LEU A 273 -3.98 -11.72 7.40
N ASP A 274 -3.53 -11.68 6.15
CA ASP A 274 -2.22 -12.16 5.74
C ASP A 274 -1.38 -11.01 5.15
N GLU A 275 -0.06 -11.07 5.33
CA GLU A 275 0.87 -10.44 4.39
C GLU A 275 1.10 -11.43 3.25
N LYS A 276 0.63 -11.12 2.04
CA LYS A 276 0.59 -12.03 0.89
C LYS A 276 1.56 -11.62 -0.22
N VAL A 277 2.87 -11.63 0.08
CA VAL A 277 3.91 -11.20 -0.86
C VAL A 277 3.87 -12.03 -2.15
N SER A 278 3.61 -13.34 -2.06
CA SER A 278 3.69 -14.27 -3.19
C SER A 278 2.72 -13.97 -4.34
N ALA A 279 1.64 -13.24 -4.07
CA ALA A 279 0.58 -12.91 -5.02
C ALA A 279 0.43 -11.38 -5.22
N SER A 280 1.47 -10.62 -4.89
CA SER A 280 1.46 -9.16 -4.91
C SER A 280 2.45 -8.58 -5.92
N LEU A 281 2.40 -7.25 -6.06
CA LEU A 281 3.41 -6.50 -6.84
C LEU A 281 4.71 -6.28 -6.08
N SER A 282 4.76 -6.64 -4.80
CA SER A 282 5.94 -6.42 -3.96
C SER A 282 7.00 -7.50 -4.18
N PRO A 283 8.30 -7.14 -4.05
CA PRO A 283 9.37 -8.11 -4.20
C PRO A 283 9.32 -9.18 -3.10
N ALA A 284 9.69 -10.41 -3.46
CA ALA A 284 9.90 -11.54 -2.54
C ALA A 284 11.20 -11.43 -1.72
N PHE A 285 11.77 -10.22 -1.62
CA PHE A 285 12.95 -9.91 -0.83
C PHE A 285 12.86 -8.47 -0.29
N SER A 286 13.50 -8.20 0.84
CA SER A 286 13.52 -6.89 1.49
C SER A 286 14.70 -6.04 1.03
N ALA A 287 14.62 -4.73 1.26
CA ALA A 287 15.74 -3.80 1.03
C ALA A 287 16.93 -4.03 1.99
N GLU A 288 16.75 -4.84 3.04
CA GLU A 288 17.81 -5.28 3.97
C GLU A 288 18.41 -6.65 3.59
N GLY A 289 17.91 -7.25 2.50
CA GLY A 289 18.49 -8.46 1.94
C GLY A 289 17.93 -9.76 2.47
N TYR A 290 16.72 -9.76 3.03
CA TYR A 290 16.07 -10.98 3.50
C TYR A 290 15.03 -11.44 2.48
N PRO A 291 15.02 -12.72 2.07
CA PRO A 291 13.88 -13.30 1.37
C PRO A 291 12.62 -13.15 2.21
N ARG A 292 11.49 -12.92 1.54
CA ARG A 292 10.19 -12.73 2.17
C ARG A 292 9.27 -13.90 1.82
N SER A 293 8.36 -14.20 2.71
CA SER A 293 7.33 -15.22 2.52
C SER A 293 6.00 -14.69 3.04
N ASP A 294 4.92 -15.36 2.71
CA ASP A 294 3.61 -15.00 3.25
C ASP A 294 3.57 -15.23 4.75
N LEU A 295 2.87 -14.35 5.47
CA LEU A 295 2.70 -14.41 6.92
C LEU A 295 1.22 -14.32 7.27
N ARG A 296 0.79 -15.06 8.29
CA ARG A 296 -0.60 -15.04 8.77
C ARG A 296 -0.67 -14.10 9.96
N LEU A 297 -0.95 -12.83 9.72
CA LEU A 297 -0.91 -11.77 10.73
C LEU A 297 -2.07 -11.87 11.73
N ILE A 298 -3.27 -12.22 11.25
CA ILE A 298 -4.45 -12.49 12.08
C ILE A 298 -5.12 -13.77 11.60
N ILE A 299 -5.41 -14.67 12.53
CA ILE A 299 -6.02 -15.98 12.27
C ILE A 299 -7.35 -16.05 13.02
N GLU A 300 -8.46 -15.98 12.29
CA GLU A 300 -9.81 -16.08 12.87
C GLU A 300 -10.00 -15.20 14.11
N GLY A 301 -9.64 -13.93 13.96
CA GLY A 301 -9.75 -12.89 14.97
C GLY A 301 -8.67 -12.88 16.05
N LYS A 302 -7.69 -13.79 15.98
CA LYS A 302 -6.59 -13.90 16.96
C LYS A 302 -5.25 -13.47 16.36
N ALA A 303 -4.34 -13.02 17.22
CA ALA A 303 -2.97 -12.70 16.84
C ALA A 303 -2.28 -13.90 16.17
N GLY A 304 -1.60 -13.63 15.05
CA GLY A 304 -0.72 -14.58 14.39
C GLY A 304 0.72 -14.08 14.37
N ASP A 305 1.34 -14.15 13.20
CA ASP A 305 2.72 -13.72 12.95
C ASP A 305 2.91 -12.21 13.20
N GLN A 306 4.17 -11.81 13.38
CA GLN A 306 4.61 -10.42 13.45
C GLN A 306 5.51 -10.11 12.25
N LEU A 307 5.58 -8.85 11.86
CA LEU A 307 6.58 -8.35 10.92
C LEU A 307 7.85 -8.01 11.69
N VAL A 308 8.97 -8.64 11.29
CA VAL A 308 10.25 -8.58 12.01
C VAL A 308 11.35 -8.13 11.06
N GLY A 309 11.77 -6.87 11.20
CA GLY A 309 12.93 -6.32 10.52
C GLY A 309 14.25 -6.77 11.17
N SER A 310 15.37 -6.55 10.50
CA SER A 310 16.68 -7.00 11.00
C SER A 310 17.06 -6.39 12.36
N ARG A 311 16.74 -5.11 12.57
CA ARG A 311 17.01 -4.41 13.83
C ARG A 311 16.21 -5.03 14.99
N SER A 312 14.91 -5.24 14.80
CA SER A 312 14.05 -5.86 15.82
C SER A 312 14.44 -7.30 16.11
N ALA A 313 14.85 -8.04 15.08
CA ALA A 313 15.42 -9.37 15.25
C ALA A 313 16.63 -9.36 16.18
N ALA A 314 17.56 -8.41 15.97
CA ALA A 314 18.75 -8.24 16.82
C ALA A 314 18.39 -7.81 18.25
N GLU A 315 17.52 -6.81 18.39
CA GLU A 315 17.18 -6.19 19.68
C GLU A 315 16.35 -7.13 20.57
N TYR A 316 15.40 -7.86 19.99
CA TYR A 316 14.43 -8.68 20.74
C TYR A 316 14.68 -10.19 20.62
N GLY A 317 15.76 -10.61 19.95
CA GLY A 317 16.11 -12.03 19.78
C GLY A 317 15.09 -12.81 18.94
N LEU A 318 14.50 -12.16 17.93
CA LEU A 318 13.49 -12.72 17.03
C LEU A 318 14.10 -13.12 15.68
N PRO A 319 13.50 -14.07 14.94
CA PRO A 319 13.92 -14.34 13.57
C PRO A 319 13.43 -13.23 12.62
N ALA A 320 14.35 -12.61 11.90
CA ALA A 320 13.99 -11.65 10.84
C ALA A 320 13.24 -12.36 9.71
N ASN A 321 12.15 -11.77 9.24
CA ASN A 321 11.32 -12.31 8.14
C ASN A 321 11.28 -11.38 6.91
N GLY A 322 12.20 -10.41 6.86
CA GLY A 322 12.32 -9.47 5.77
C GLY A 322 11.26 -8.39 5.74
N ALA A 323 10.65 -8.07 6.89
CA ALA A 323 9.92 -6.83 7.02
C ALA A 323 10.86 -5.62 6.83
N GLY A 324 10.34 -4.54 6.24
CA GLY A 324 11.09 -3.27 6.13
C GLY A 324 11.21 -2.57 7.48
N GLY A 325 11.94 -1.44 7.54
CA GLY A 325 12.21 -0.73 8.79
C GLY A 325 10.98 -0.22 9.56
N GLY A 326 9.84 -0.02 8.89
CA GLY A 326 8.57 0.32 9.55
C GLY A 326 7.75 -0.90 10.02
N GLU A 327 8.19 -2.11 9.68
CA GLU A 327 7.51 -3.38 9.97
C GLU A 327 6.01 -3.36 9.63
N MET A 328 5.69 -2.79 8.46
CA MET A 328 4.35 -2.67 7.93
C MET A 328 4.12 -3.66 6.79
N PRO A 329 2.91 -4.21 6.65
CA PRO A 329 2.57 -5.06 5.51
C PRO A 329 2.68 -4.28 4.20
N SER A 330 3.21 -4.93 3.16
CA SER A 330 3.24 -4.39 1.79
C SER A 330 2.16 -5.01 0.89
N ALA A 331 1.56 -6.11 1.31
CA ALA A 331 0.58 -6.86 0.53
C ALA A 331 -0.49 -7.43 1.47
N LEU A 332 -1.27 -6.55 2.09
CA LEU A 332 -2.26 -6.98 3.06
C LEU A 332 -3.43 -7.69 2.37
N ASN A 333 -3.82 -8.85 2.87
CA ASN A 333 -4.90 -9.63 2.28
C ASN A 333 -5.88 -10.04 3.37
N MET A 334 -7.11 -9.57 3.26
CA MET A 334 -8.19 -9.97 4.16
C MET A 334 -9.02 -11.06 3.52
N ALA A 335 -9.35 -12.08 4.31
CA ALA A 335 -10.25 -13.14 3.89
C ALA A 335 -11.62 -12.58 3.49
N ALA A 336 -12.23 -13.19 2.47
CA ALA A 336 -13.60 -12.90 2.09
C ALA A 336 -14.58 -13.46 3.14
N GLY A 337 -15.78 -12.89 3.19
CA GLY A 337 -16.92 -13.48 3.88
C GLY A 337 -17.93 -14.07 2.91
N ASP A 338 -19.19 -14.11 3.34
CA ASP A 338 -20.28 -14.77 2.61
C ASP A 338 -21.35 -13.79 2.10
N LEU A 339 -21.22 -12.48 2.36
CA LEU A 339 -22.19 -11.48 1.88
C LEU A 339 -21.90 -11.16 0.41
N SER A 340 -22.84 -11.41 -0.50
CA SER A 340 -22.65 -11.02 -1.91
C SER A 340 -22.75 -9.51 -2.09
N GLN A 341 -22.05 -8.95 -3.07
CA GLN A 341 -22.10 -7.52 -3.39
C GLN A 341 -23.53 -7.04 -3.71
N GLU A 342 -24.33 -7.88 -4.37
CA GLU A 342 -25.72 -7.59 -4.74
C GLU A 342 -26.65 -7.51 -3.53
N GLU A 343 -26.31 -8.16 -2.41
CA GLU A 343 -27.12 -8.21 -1.20
C GLU A 343 -26.74 -7.14 -0.16
N ILE A 344 -25.68 -6.36 -0.40
CA ILE A 344 -25.18 -5.37 0.58
C ILE A 344 -26.30 -4.44 1.08
N LEU A 345 -27.03 -3.79 0.17
CA LEU A 345 -28.06 -2.82 0.56
C LEU A 345 -29.20 -3.51 1.29
N LYS A 346 -29.68 -4.64 0.76
CA LYS A 346 -30.73 -5.45 1.38
C LYS A 346 -30.35 -5.88 2.79
N GLN A 347 -29.12 -6.37 2.98
CA GLN A 347 -28.64 -6.83 4.28
C GLN A 347 -28.38 -5.67 5.24
N LEU A 348 -27.91 -4.52 4.75
CA LEU A 348 -27.79 -3.28 5.51
C LEU A 348 -29.15 -2.77 6.01
N GLY A 349 -30.22 -2.94 5.22
CA GLY A 349 -31.58 -2.55 5.57
C GLY A 349 -31.69 -1.04 5.74
N THR A 350 -31.49 -0.55 6.97
CA THR A 350 -31.46 0.89 7.27
C THR A 350 -30.14 1.23 7.96
N GLY A 351 -29.40 2.18 7.39
CA GLY A 351 -28.08 2.57 7.89
C GLY A 351 -27.27 3.39 6.89
N LEU A 352 -25.95 3.38 7.08
CA LEU A 352 -25.01 4.13 6.26
C LEU A 352 -24.31 3.23 5.24
N TYR A 353 -24.28 3.61 3.98
CA TYR A 353 -23.33 3.09 3.01
C TYR A 353 -22.15 4.07 2.92
N ILE A 354 -20.97 3.67 3.37
CA ILE A 354 -19.78 4.52 3.44
C ILE A 354 -18.79 4.04 2.38
N SER A 355 -18.65 4.82 1.30
CA SER A 355 -17.73 4.49 0.20
C SER A 355 -16.28 4.73 0.59
N ASN A 356 -15.98 5.84 1.26
CA ASN A 356 -14.64 6.20 1.69
C ASN A 356 -14.65 6.78 3.10
N LEU A 357 -13.56 6.51 3.82
CA LEU A 357 -13.18 7.28 4.98
C LEU A 357 -12.00 8.19 4.61
N TRP A 358 -11.74 9.20 5.44
CA TRP A 358 -10.70 10.17 5.14
C TRP A 358 -10.10 10.80 6.40
N TYR A 359 -8.82 11.16 6.32
CA TYR A 359 -8.04 11.78 7.41
C TYR A 359 -8.14 11.02 8.73
N LEU A 360 -7.87 9.72 8.69
CA LEU A 360 -7.80 8.94 9.92
C LEU A 360 -6.55 9.28 10.74
N ASN A 361 -6.70 9.25 12.05
CA ASN A 361 -5.59 9.27 13.01
C ASN A 361 -6.01 8.53 14.28
N TYR A 362 -5.04 8.14 15.11
CA TYR A 362 -5.32 7.55 16.41
C TYR A 362 -5.80 8.63 17.39
N SER A 363 -6.99 8.44 17.93
CA SER A 363 -7.49 9.19 19.09
C SER A 363 -6.99 8.56 20.40
N ASP A 364 -6.84 7.23 20.42
CA ASP A 364 -6.19 6.45 21.49
C ASP A 364 -5.57 5.19 20.87
N GLN A 365 -4.26 5.24 20.62
CA GLN A 365 -3.52 4.17 19.94
C GLN A 365 -3.53 2.84 20.72
N PRO A 366 -3.21 2.77 22.04
CA PRO A 366 -3.32 1.54 22.82
C PRO A 366 -4.71 0.87 22.82
N ALA A 367 -5.78 1.62 22.56
CA ALA A 367 -7.13 1.08 22.41
C ALA A 367 -7.52 0.80 20.94
N ALA A 368 -6.59 0.93 19.98
CA ALA A 368 -6.83 0.95 18.55
C ALA A 368 -7.99 1.88 18.15
N ARG A 369 -8.15 2.98 18.89
CA ARG A 369 -9.23 3.94 18.70
C ARG A 369 -8.79 4.99 17.71
N MET A 370 -9.57 5.15 16.66
CA MET A 370 -9.28 6.01 15.53
C MET A 370 -10.43 6.98 15.29
N THR A 371 -10.07 8.20 14.94
CA THR A 371 -10.98 9.23 14.48
C THR A 371 -10.71 9.56 13.02
N GLY A 372 -11.76 9.90 12.29
CA GLY A 372 -11.68 10.29 10.89
C GLY A 372 -13.00 10.89 10.43
N MET A 373 -13.17 10.99 9.11
CA MET A 373 -14.40 11.51 8.51
C MET A 373 -14.96 10.55 7.47
N THR A 374 -16.28 10.49 7.37
CA THR A 374 -16.95 9.96 6.19
C THR A 374 -16.79 10.95 5.04
N ARG A 375 -16.40 10.50 3.85
CA ARG A 375 -16.20 11.39 2.70
C ARG A 375 -16.51 10.66 1.41
N PHE A 376 -16.63 11.42 0.31
CA PHE A 376 -16.78 10.93 -1.05
C PHE A 376 -17.88 9.88 -1.19
N ALA A 377 -19.14 10.33 -1.29
CA ALA A 377 -20.30 9.46 -1.46
C ALA A 377 -20.63 8.56 -0.26
N THR A 378 -21.03 9.19 0.85
CA THR A 378 -21.71 8.49 1.96
C THR A 378 -23.22 8.64 1.80
N PHE A 379 -23.93 7.52 1.86
CA PHE A 379 -25.38 7.48 1.62
C PHE A 379 -26.15 6.96 2.81
N TRP A 380 -27.33 7.52 3.01
CA TRP A 380 -28.36 6.94 3.86
C TRP A 380 -29.13 5.90 3.06
N VAL A 381 -29.20 4.69 3.61
CA VAL A 381 -29.96 3.57 3.07
C VAL A 381 -31.17 3.33 3.97
N GLU A 382 -32.33 3.10 3.36
CA GLU A 382 -33.58 2.78 4.05
C GLU A 382 -34.30 1.67 3.29
N ASN A 383 -34.70 0.61 4.01
CA ASN A 383 -35.32 -0.59 3.44
C ASN A 383 -34.51 -1.23 2.29
N GLY A 384 -33.18 -1.11 2.34
CA GLY A 384 -32.28 -1.64 1.33
C GLY A 384 -32.16 -0.81 0.06
N GLU A 385 -32.58 0.46 0.10
CA GLU A 385 -32.45 1.39 -1.02
C GLU A 385 -31.73 2.67 -0.58
N ILE A 386 -30.81 3.16 -1.42
CA ILE A 386 -30.18 4.46 -1.20
C ILE A 386 -31.23 5.56 -1.34
N GLN A 387 -31.40 6.37 -0.28
CA GLN A 387 -32.39 7.44 -0.24
C GLN A 387 -31.76 8.81 -0.48
N ALA A 388 -30.65 9.10 0.19
CA ALA A 388 -30.06 10.44 0.22
C ALA A 388 -28.54 10.41 0.47
N PRO A 389 -27.78 11.40 -0.04
CA PRO A 389 -26.43 11.64 0.42
C PRO A 389 -26.46 12.15 1.86
N VAL A 390 -25.39 11.89 2.60
CA VAL A 390 -25.21 12.33 3.98
C VAL A 390 -24.04 13.30 4.03
N SER A 391 -24.19 14.36 4.82
CA SER A 391 -23.11 15.31 5.07
C SER A 391 -21.86 14.60 5.59
N THR A 392 -20.67 15.15 5.33
CA THR A 392 -19.45 14.66 5.98
C THR A 392 -19.62 14.66 7.50
N MET A 393 -19.48 13.49 8.12
CA MET A 393 -19.58 13.30 9.58
C MET A 393 -18.23 12.84 10.11
N ARG A 394 -17.89 13.22 11.34
CA ARG A 394 -16.76 12.63 12.05
C ARG A 394 -17.19 11.34 12.74
N PHE A 395 -16.27 10.39 12.78
CA PHE A 395 -16.40 9.20 13.62
C PHE A 395 -15.24 9.10 14.60
N ASP A 396 -15.46 8.37 15.69
CA ASP A 396 -14.42 7.97 16.64
C ASP A 396 -14.79 6.62 17.25
N ASP A 397 -14.13 5.56 16.81
CA ASP A 397 -14.40 4.19 17.28
C ASP A 397 -13.11 3.34 17.30
N SER A 398 -13.18 2.18 17.95
CA SER A 398 -12.05 1.25 18.04
C SER A 398 -12.11 0.18 16.96
N ALA A 399 -10.95 -0.17 16.39
CA ALA A 399 -10.86 -1.35 15.52
C ALA A 399 -11.37 -2.62 16.21
N TYR A 400 -11.18 -2.77 17.53
CA TYR A 400 -11.71 -3.92 18.30
C TYR A 400 -13.24 -3.94 18.34
N ASN A 401 -13.89 -2.79 18.22
CA ASN A 401 -15.34 -2.72 18.07
C ASN A 401 -15.73 -3.04 16.63
N LEU A 402 -15.20 -2.27 15.68
CA LEU A 402 -15.59 -2.31 14.26
C LEU A 402 -15.33 -3.67 13.62
N LEU A 403 -14.20 -4.31 13.94
CA LEU A 403 -13.78 -5.61 13.39
C LEU A 403 -13.98 -6.76 14.38
N GLY A 404 -14.43 -6.45 15.60
CA GLY A 404 -14.76 -7.42 16.64
C GLY A 404 -16.27 -7.54 16.82
N SER A 405 -16.75 -7.08 17.98
CA SER A 405 -18.14 -7.29 18.40
C SER A 405 -19.21 -6.68 17.49
N GLN A 406 -18.86 -5.70 16.66
CA GLN A 406 -19.81 -5.05 15.75
C GLN A 406 -19.74 -5.59 14.32
N LEU A 407 -18.78 -6.46 13.98
CA LEU A 407 -18.68 -7.01 12.64
C LEU A 407 -19.74 -8.10 12.43
N GLU A 408 -20.67 -7.85 11.51
CA GLU A 408 -21.76 -8.78 11.19
C GLU A 408 -21.41 -9.68 10.00
N ALA A 409 -20.81 -9.10 8.95
CA ALA A 409 -20.45 -9.83 7.74
C ALA A 409 -19.32 -9.13 6.97
N LEU A 410 -18.63 -9.92 6.15
CA LEU A 410 -17.70 -9.45 5.13
C LEU A 410 -18.21 -9.86 3.76
N THR A 411 -17.88 -9.09 2.72
CA THR A 411 -18.28 -9.45 1.36
C THR A 411 -17.51 -10.64 0.81
N THR A 412 -18.13 -11.38 -0.11
CA THR A 412 -17.50 -12.47 -0.87
C THR A 412 -16.48 -11.90 -1.86
N GLU A 413 -16.90 -10.85 -2.57
CA GLU A 413 -16.04 -10.10 -3.48
C GLU A 413 -15.04 -9.26 -2.70
N ARG A 414 -13.82 -9.16 -3.25
CA ARG A 414 -12.74 -8.35 -2.70
C ARG A 414 -12.20 -7.43 -3.77
N GLU A 415 -11.82 -6.22 -3.38
CA GLU A 415 -11.21 -5.24 -4.26
C GLU A 415 -9.70 -5.23 -4.05
N LEU A 416 -8.94 -5.33 -5.15
CA LEU A 416 -7.50 -5.11 -5.13
C LEU A 416 -7.26 -3.60 -5.17
N LEU A 417 -6.78 -3.06 -4.06
CA LEU A 417 -6.44 -1.67 -3.87
C LEU A 417 -4.92 -1.53 -3.98
N LEU A 418 -4.45 -0.86 -5.03
CA LEU A 418 -3.03 -0.55 -5.19
C LEU A 418 -2.80 0.89 -4.74
N SER A 419 -1.71 1.11 -3.99
CA SER A 419 -1.34 2.45 -3.55
C SER A 419 -1.24 3.42 -4.73
N ALA A 420 -2.07 4.47 -4.70
CA ALA A 420 -2.03 5.57 -5.65
C ALA A 420 -0.85 6.55 -5.41
N SER A 421 -0.04 6.34 -4.35
CA SER A 421 1.10 7.20 -4.06
C SER A 421 2.15 7.17 -5.18
N THR A 422 2.46 8.35 -5.68
CA THR A 422 3.54 8.63 -6.65
C THR A 422 4.61 9.53 -6.06
N TYR A 423 4.57 9.78 -4.74
CA TYR A 423 5.57 10.59 -4.05
C TYR A 423 6.93 9.89 -4.05
N SER A 424 7.96 10.58 -4.52
CA SER A 424 9.28 10.02 -4.86
C SER A 424 9.22 9.01 -6.00
N GLN A 425 8.42 7.94 -5.89
CA GLN A 425 8.20 6.94 -6.94
C GLN A 425 6.85 6.24 -6.75
N ARG A 426 6.39 5.52 -7.77
CA ARG A 426 5.25 4.60 -7.63
C ARG A 426 5.53 3.49 -6.61
N ASN A 427 4.52 3.18 -5.81
CA ASN A 427 4.56 2.16 -4.77
C ASN A 427 4.01 0.81 -5.26
N THR A 428 4.56 -0.30 -4.75
CA THR A 428 4.08 -1.68 -4.98
C THR A 428 3.14 -2.17 -3.88
N SER A 429 2.90 -1.35 -2.84
CA SER A 429 1.99 -1.68 -1.75
C SER A 429 0.57 -1.94 -2.26
N SER A 430 -0.07 -2.95 -1.70
CA SER A 430 -1.43 -3.36 -2.06
C SER A 430 -2.22 -3.85 -0.86
N ALA A 431 -3.53 -3.74 -0.96
CA ALA A 431 -4.48 -4.38 -0.07
C ALA A 431 -5.55 -5.12 -0.90
N LEU A 432 -5.86 -6.37 -0.57
CA LEU A 432 -7.00 -7.10 -1.13
C LEU A 432 -8.06 -7.24 -0.05
N LEU A 433 -9.11 -6.43 -0.12
CA LEU A 433 -10.06 -6.25 0.98
C LEU A 433 -11.51 -6.50 0.56
N PRO A 434 -12.32 -7.14 1.41
CA PRO A 434 -13.77 -7.14 1.28
C PRO A 434 -14.35 -5.79 1.75
N GLY A 435 -15.66 -5.61 1.58
CA GLY A 435 -16.44 -4.66 2.37
C GLY A 435 -16.85 -5.28 3.71
N ALA A 436 -17.16 -4.42 4.69
CA ALA A 436 -17.53 -4.83 6.04
C ALA A 436 -18.90 -4.26 6.43
N LEU A 437 -19.83 -5.14 6.78
CA LEU A 437 -21.10 -4.76 7.38
C LEU A 437 -20.96 -4.78 8.90
N ILE A 438 -21.24 -3.64 9.53
CA ILE A 438 -21.13 -3.45 10.97
C ILE A 438 -22.46 -3.02 11.57
N SER A 439 -22.81 -3.61 12.72
CA SER A 439 -24.01 -3.27 13.49
C SER A 439 -23.97 -1.83 14.01
N ARG A 440 -22.76 -1.25 14.16
CA ARG A 440 -22.56 0.03 14.84
C ARG A 440 -21.26 0.74 14.43
N LEU A 441 -21.39 1.98 14.00
CA LEU A 441 -20.35 3.01 13.89
C LEU A 441 -20.76 4.22 14.75
N THR A 442 -19.81 4.76 15.52
CA THR A 442 -20.04 5.95 16.35
C THR A 442 -19.69 7.23 15.61
N LEU A 443 -20.71 8.01 15.22
CA LEU A 443 -20.56 9.36 14.67
C LEU A 443 -20.58 10.41 15.78
N THR A 444 -19.64 11.34 15.76
CA THR A 444 -19.39 12.29 16.87
C THR A 444 -19.69 13.75 16.53
N LEU A 445 -19.55 14.15 15.26
CA LEU A 445 -19.81 15.52 14.79
C LEU A 445 -20.41 15.53 13.39
#